data_AF-A0A0Q5WKP8-F1
#
_entry.id   AF-A0A0Q5WKP8-F1
#
_cell.length_a   1.000
_cell.length_b   1.000
_cell.length_c   1.000
_cell.angle_alpha   90.00
_cell.angle_beta   90.00
_cell.angle_gamma   90.00
#
_symmetry.space_group_name_H-M   'P 1'
#
loop_
_entity.id
_entity.type
_entity.pdbx_description
1 polymer ?
#
loop_
_entity_poly.entity_id
_entity_poly.type
_entity_poly.pdbx_seq_one_letter_code
_entity_poly.pdbx_strand_id
1 'polypeptide(L)' 'MTSASHHRVQQSEAFQMSADTLAEEIIASYNGDHRAALKSVLADSLFFQSQLHTASCLLSKGMGRGWTPAFERIPARER' A
#
# COMPACT_ATOMS: atom_id res chain seq x y z
N MET A 1 5.81 32.74 -6.90
CA MET A 1 6.46 31.42 -6.72
C MET A 1 5.95 30.83 -5.41
N THR A 2 4.77 30.21 -5.41
CA THR A 2 4.12 29.66 -4.21
C THR A 2 3.09 28.62 -4.65
N SER A 3 3.46 27.33 -4.73
CA SER A 3 2.51 26.21 -4.66
C SER A 3 3.26 24.87 -4.68
N ALA A 4 3.91 24.51 -3.57
CA ALA A 4 4.49 23.17 -3.40
C ALA A 4 4.24 22.57 -2.00
N SER A 5 3.72 23.36 -1.06
CA SER A 5 3.61 22.96 0.35
C SER A 5 2.28 22.30 0.72
N HIS A 6 1.28 22.28 -0.16
CA HIS A 6 -0.05 21.75 0.18
C HIS A 6 -0.19 20.23 -0.03
N HIS A 7 0.70 19.56 -0.76
CA HIS A 7 0.56 18.12 -1.06
C HIS A 7 1.25 17.19 -0.05
N ARG A 8 2.27 17.65 0.69
CA ARG A 8 3.07 16.77 1.57
C ARG A 8 2.39 16.46 2.92
N VAL A 9 1.37 17.22 3.28
CA VAL A 9 0.75 17.18 4.62
C VAL A 9 -0.41 16.18 4.73
N GLN A 10 -0.97 15.71 3.60
CA GLN A 10 -2.10 14.77 3.64
C GLN A 10 -1.71 13.30 3.86
N GLN A 11 -0.43 12.96 3.73
CA GLN A 11 0.01 11.56 3.86
C GLN A 11 0.23 11.12 5.32
N SER A 12 0.21 12.03 6.29
CA SER A 12 0.61 11.78 7.67
C SER A 12 -0.53 11.51 8.68
N GLU A 13 -1.77 11.92 8.39
CA GLU A 13 -2.87 11.76 9.36
C GLU A 13 -3.57 10.38 9.28
N ALA A 14 -3.53 9.71 8.13
CA ALA A 14 -4.14 8.38 7.95
C ALA A 14 -3.35 7.22 8.60
N PHE A 15 -2.19 7.48 9.20
CA PHE A 15 -1.22 6.44 9.60
C PHE A 15 -1.40 5.91 11.05
N GLN A 16 -2.45 6.31 11.76
CA GLN A 16 -2.70 5.88 13.15
C GLN A 16 -4.04 5.12 13.31
N MET A 17 -4.43 4.32 12.32
CA MET A 17 -5.51 3.33 12.48
C MET A 17 -4.90 1.95 12.66
N SER A 18 -5.41 1.17 13.63
CA SER A 18 -5.00 -0.22 13.78
C SER A 18 -5.44 -1.04 12.56
N ALA A 19 -4.75 -2.16 12.31
CA ALA A 19 -5.13 -3.06 11.23
C ALA A 19 -6.58 -3.56 11.38
N ASP A 20 -7.04 -3.74 12.62
CA ASP A 20 -8.41 -4.15 12.93
C ASP A 20 -9.43 -3.09 12.52
N THR A 21 -9.19 -1.82 12.86
CA THR A 21 -10.10 -0.72 12.48
C THR A 21 -10.18 -0.55 10.97
N LEU A 22 -9.05 -0.69 10.25
CA LEU A 22 -9.04 -0.64 8.79
C LEU A 22 -9.79 -1.83 8.18
N ALA A 23 -9.64 -3.03 8.73
CA ALA A 23 -10.36 -4.21 8.27
C ALA A 23 -11.88 -4.04 8.45
N GLU A 24 -12.31 -3.55 9.60
CA GLU A 24 -13.72 -3.27 9.88
C GLU A 24 -14.30 -2.21 8.93
N GLU A 25 -13.59 -1.11 8.70
CA GLU A 25 -14.01 -0.05 7.77
C GLU A 25 -14.15 -0.57 6.33
N ILE A 26 -13.17 -1.37 5.87
CA ILE A 26 -13.22 -2.01 4.56
C ILE A 26 -14.42 -2.95 4.48
N ILE A 27 -14.63 -3.83 5.46
CA ILE A 27 -15.79 -4.75 5.46
C ILE A 27 -17.11 -3.97 5.46
N ALA A 28 -17.20 -2.89 6.23
CA ALA A 28 -18.38 -2.03 6.27
C ALA A 28 -18.67 -1.39 4.90
N SER A 29 -17.64 -0.96 4.16
CA SER A 29 -17.80 -0.40 2.81
C SER A 29 -18.38 -1.41 1.79
N TYR A 30 -18.25 -2.71 2.06
CA TYR A 30 -18.80 -3.80 1.27
C TYR A 30 -20.11 -4.37 1.84
N ASN A 31 -20.83 -3.62 2.69
CA ASN A 31 -22.08 -4.06 3.35
C ASN A 31 -21.92 -5.39 4.12
N GLY A 32 -20.74 -5.65 4.69
CA GLY A 32 -20.47 -6.90 5.39
C GLY A 32 -20.13 -8.09 4.48
N ASP A 33 -20.00 -7.91 3.16
CA ASP A 33 -19.47 -8.96 2.27
C ASP A 33 -17.95 -9.05 2.41
N HIS A 34 -17.52 -9.93 3.31
CA HIS A 34 -16.12 -10.20 3.60
C HIS A 34 -15.35 -10.71 2.37
N ARG A 35 -16.03 -11.45 1.47
CA ARG A 35 -15.39 -12.03 0.28
C ARG A 35 -15.15 -10.96 -0.78
N ALA A 36 -16.11 -10.04 -0.97
CA ALA A 36 -15.93 -8.90 -1.86
C ALA A 36 -14.83 -7.96 -1.35
N ALA A 37 -14.84 -7.66 -0.05
CA ALA A 37 -13.79 -6.87 0.62
C ALA A 37 -12.38 -7.45 0.40
N LEU A 38 -12.20 -8.75 0.68
CA LEU A 38 -10.91 -9.42 0.51
C LEU A 38 -10.44 -9.41 -0.95
N LYS A 39 -11.35 -9.63 -1.91
CA LYS A 39 -11.03 -9.57 -3.34
C LYS A 39 -10.55 -8.19 -3.76
N SER A 40 -11.16 -7.12 -3.22
CA SER A 40 -10.73 -5.75 -3.47
C SER A 40 -9.31 -5.51 -2.98
N VAL A 41 -9.02 -5.84 -1.72
CA VAL A 41 -7.69 -5.65 -1.13
C VAL A 41 -6.62 -6.43 -1.89
N LEU A 42 -6.97 -7.64 -2.35
CA LEU A 42 -6.06 -8.43 -3.19
C LEU A 42 -5.82 -7.78 -4.55
N ALA A 43 -6.86 -7.25 -5.19
CA ALA A 43 -6.73 -6.53 -6.46
C ALA A 43 -5.86 -5.27 -6.31
N ASP A 44 -6.05 -4.49 -5.25
CA ASP A 44 -5.24 -3.30 -4.94
C ASP A 44 -3.77 -3.69 -4.71
N SER A 45 -3.53 -4.78 -3.99
CA SER A 45 -2.17 -5.29 -3.75
C SER A 45 -1.45 -5.67 -5.04
N LEU A 46 -2.14 -6.34 -5.97
CA LEU A 46 -1.60 -6.69 -7.28
C LEU A 46 -1.32 -5.44 -8.13
N PHE A 47 -2.21 -4.44 -8.08
CA PHE A 47 -2.00 -3.16 -8.76
C PHE A 47 -0.77 -2.42 -8.20
N PHE A 48 -0.61 -2.33 -6.87
CA PHE A 48 0.57 -1.70 -6.28
C PHE A 48 1.85 -2.42 -6.65
N GLN A 49 1.82 -3.75 -6.74
CA GLN A 49 2.97 -4.53 -7.20
C GLN A 49 3.37 -4.13 -8.63
N SER A 50 2.42 -4.00 -9.56
CA SER A 50 2.73 -3.58 -10.94
C SER A 50 3.23 -2.14 -11.01
N GLN A 51 2.66 -1.24 -10.20
CA GLN A 51 3.11 0.16 -10.13
C GLN A 51 4.53 0.27 -9.56
N LEU A 52 4.85 -0.50 -8.52
CA LEU A 52 6.19 -0.55 -7.93
C LEU A 52 7.21 -1.13 -8.90
N HIS A 53 6.85 -2.19 -9.62
CA HIS A 53 7.71 -2.75 -10.66
C HIS A 53 8.01 -1.71 -11.74
N THR A 54 6.97 -1.04 -12.25
CA THR A 54 7.11 0.02 -13.25
C THR A 54 7.98 1.17 -12.74
N ALA A 55 7.75 1.64 -11.51
CA ALA A 55 8.56 2.68 -10.89
C ALA A 55 10.03 2.25 -10.73
N SER A 56 10.28 1.00 -10.31
CA SER A 56 11.63 0.43 -10.19
C SER A 56 12.35 0.43 -11.54
N CYS A 57 11.70 0.01 -12.63
CA CYS A 57 12.25 0.06 -13.98
C CYS A 57 12.65 1.49 -14.37
N LEU A 58 11.79 2.48 -14.12
CA LEU A 58 12.04 3.89 -14.44
C LEU A 58 13.15 4.53 -13.59
N LEU A 59 13.32 4.09 -12.33
CA LEU A 59 14.33 4.60 -11.40
C LEU A 59 15.72 3.95 -11.60
N SER A 60 15.83 2.90 -12.42
CA SER A 60 17.00 2.02 -12.52
C SER A 60 18.22 2.57 -13.29
N LYS A 61 18.48 3.88 -13.26
CA LYS A 61 19.79 4.43 -13.69
C LYS A 61 20.50 5.37 -12.69
N GLY A 62 19.95 5.68 -11.51
CA GLY A 62 20.63 6.66 -10.65
C GLY A 62 20.37 6.68 -9.15
N MET A 63 19.28 6.08 -8.62
CA MET A 63 18.97 6.22 -7.18
C MET A 63 18.85 4.90 -6.41
N GLY A 64 18.74 3.75 -7.09
CA GLY A 64 18.43 2.48 -6.43
C GLY A 64 19.62 1.70 -5.84
N ARG A 65 20.88 1.96 -6.24
CA ARG A 65 22.10 1.21 -5.81
C ARG A 65 21.86 -0.29 -5.50
N GLY A 66 21.18 -1.02 -6.38
CA GLY A 66 20.96 -2.47 -6.24
C GLY A 66 19.79 -2.90 -5.33
N TRP A 67 18.97 -1.96 -4.82
CA TRP A 67 17.76 -2.31 -4.07
C TRP A 67 16.69 -2.87 -5.00
N THR A 68 16.29 -4.13 -4.75
CA THR A 68 15.19 -4.82 -5.43
C THR A 68 14.12 -5.12 -4.37
N PRO A 69 12.87 -4.65 -4.53
CA PRO A 69 11.83 -4.91 -3.53
C PRO A 69 11.51 -6.41 -3.47
N ALA A 70 11.49 -6.97 -2.27
CA ALA A 70 11.01 -8.33 -2.02
C ALA A 70 9.49 -8.29 -1.83
N PHE A 71 8.76 -9.10 -2.61
CA PHE A 71 7.30 -9.12 -2.59
C PHE A 71 6.71 -10.15 -1.63
N GLU A 72 7.55 -11.00 -1.03
CA GLU A 72 7.13 -12.00 -0.06
C GLU A 72 7.11 -11.39 1.34
N ARG A 73 5.96 -11.42 2.01
CA ARG A 73 5.90 -11.15 3.45
C ARG A 73 6.51 -12.35 4.15
N ILE A 74 7.62 -12.18 4.86
CA ILE A 74 8.11 -13.20 5.79
C ILE A 74 7.00 -13.41 6.82
N PRO A 75 6.34 -14.59 6.87
CA PRO A 75 5.29 -14.81 7.84
C PRO A 75 5.91 -14.71 9.23
N ALA A 76 5.26 -13.97 10.13
CA ALA A 76 5.62 -13.96 11.54
C ALA A 76 5.48 -15.41 12.03
N ARG A 77 6.61 -16.10 12.23
CA ARG A 77 6.63 -17.44 12.78
C ARG A 77 6.06 -17.36 14.19
N GLU A 78 4.86 -17.90 14.38
CA GLU A 78 4.26 -18.12 15.69
C GLU A 78 5.21 -19.02 16.51
N ARG A 79 5.65 -18.52 17.67
CA ARG A 79 6.43 -19.27 18.67
C ARG A 79 5.63 -19.30 19.96
#